data_AF-A0A920NAB7-F1
#
_entry.id   AF-A0A920NAB7-F1
#
_cell.length_a   1.000
_cell.length_b   1.000
_cell.length_c   1.000
_cell.angle_alpha   90.00
_cell.angle_beta   90.00
_cell.angle_gamma   90.00
#
_symmetry.space_group_name_H-M   'P 1'
#
loop_
_entity.id
_entity.type
_entity.pdbx_description
1 polymer ?
#
loop_
_entity_poly.entity_id
_entity_poly.type
_entity_poly.pdbx_seq_one_letter_code
_entity_poly.pdbx_strand_id
1 'polypeptide(L)'
;MGIPNIGSETSEILSAQFNTLDNINSASLEDLHSIPSIGPVLASSIVDYFNNHENQKVLMKLQVAGVNTVQEQKVQSENQILEGIRFVVTGTLVNFSRSEIQAKIRNLGGLTSNSISGKTNYLIAGGNPGSKISEASNHGVEIISEQEFMELFDS
;
A
#
# COMPACT_ATOMS: atom_id res chain seq x y z
N MET A 1 2.11 -5.81 25.53
CA MET A 1 1.00 -6.60 26.08
C MET A 1 -0.01 -6.75 24.96
N GLY A 2 0.06 -7.88 24.25
CA GLY A 2 -0.78 -8.17 23.09
C GLY A 2 -2.09 -8.85 23.50
N ILE A 3 -2.99 -8.98 22.54
CA ILE A 3 -4.23 -9.75 22.69
C ILE A 3 -3.85 -11.23 22.92
N PRO A 4 -4.48 -11.93 23.89
CA PRO A 4 -4.20 -13.34 24.15
C PRO A 4 -4.31 -14.17 22.87
N ASN A 5 -3.33 -15.03 22.63
CA ASN A 5 -3.22 -15.90 21.45
C ASN A 5 -2.95 -15.18 20.11
N ILE A 6 -2.77 -13.85 20.09
CA ILE A 6 -2.43 -13.11 18.87
C ILE A 6 -0.93 -12.87 18.81
N GLY A 7 -0.29 -13.46 17.78
CA GLY A 7 1.11 -13.22 17.46
C GLY A 7 1.32 -11.94 16.66
N SER A 8 2.59 -11.59 16.43
CA SER A 8 3.00 -10.43 15.61
C SER A 8 2.42 -10.51 14.19
N GLU A 9 2.39 -11.70 13.61
CA GLU A 9 1.88 -11.95 12.25
C GLU A 9 0.37 -11.66 12.13
N THR A 10 -0.42 -12.15 13.08
CA THR A 10 -1.86 -11.85 13.12
C THR A 10 -2.13 -10.37 13.39
N SER A 11 -1.31 -9.72 14.23
CA SER A 11 -1.42 -8.28 14.49
C SER A 11 -1.15 -7.44 13.24
N GLU A 12 -0.19 -7.86 12.42
CA GLU A 12 0.16 -7.20 11.16
C GLU A 12 -0.95 -7.37 10.12
N ILE A 13 -1.55 -8.57 10.01
CA ILE A 13 -2.69 -8.84 9.15
C ILE A 13 -3.91 -8.00 9.56
N LEU A 14 -4.21 -7.94 10.86
CA LEU A 14 -5.31 -7.13 11.39
C LEU A 14 -5.09 -5.64 11.12
N SER A 15 -3.87 -5.15 11.33
CA SER A 15 -3.52 -3.75 11.04
C SER A 15 -3.66 -3.44 9.56
N ALA A 16 -3.24 -4.35 8.67
CA ALA A 16 -3.35 -4.19 7.22
C ALA A 16 -4.79 -4.27 6.70
N GLN A 17 -5.66 -5.07 7.32
CA GLN A 17 -7.07 -5.21 6.91
C GLN A 17 -7.95 -4.08 7.46
N PHE A 18 -7.81 -3.75 8.74
CA PHE A 18 -8.71 -2.82 9.42
C PHE A 18 -8.15 -1.40 9.49
N ASN A 19 -6.85 -1.19 9.24
CA ASN A 19 -6.13 0.10 9.20
C ASN A 19 -6.05 0.86 10.54
N THR A 20 -7.07 0.75 11.39
CA THR A 20 -7.14 1.43 12.69
C THR A 20 -7.63 0.47 13.78
N LEU A 21 -7.19 0.76 15.01
CA LEU A 21 -7.65 0.07 16.21
C LEU A 21 -9.17 0.18 16.40
N ASP A 22 -9.78 1.28 15.95
CA ASP A 22 -11.23 1.52 16.04
C ASP A 22 -12.02 0.61 15.10
N ASN A 23 -11.51 0.39 13.89
CA ASN A 23 -12.10 -0.54 12.93
C ASN A 23 -11.98 -1.99 13.40
N ILE A 24 -10.89 -2.36 14.07
CA ILE A 24 -10.76 -3.69 14.69
C ILE A 24 -11.76 -3.84 15.85
N ASN A 25 -11.94 -2.79 16.65
CA ASN A 25 -12.92 -2.76 17.74
C ASN A 25 -14.37 -2.85 17.23
N SER A 26 -14.64 -2.32 16.04
CA SER A 26 -15.96 -2.33 15.39
C SER A 26 -16.20 -3.56 14.52
N ALA A 27 -15.19 -4.41 14.33
CA ALA A 27 -15.27 -5.58 13.47
C ALA A 27 -16.17 -6.66 14.07
N SER A 28 -17.05 -7.24 13.25
CA SER A 28 -17.91 -8.35 13.66
C SER A 28 -17.14 -9.68 13.63
N LEU A 29 -17.62 -10.70 14.34
CA LEU A 29 -17.04 -12.05 14.27
C LEU A 29 -16.98 -12.58 12.83
N GLU A 30 -17.95 -12.22 11.98
CA GLU A 30 -17.98 -12.58 10.56
C GLU A 30 -16.86 -11.90 9.74
N ASP A 31 -16.55 -10.64 10.04
CA ASP A 31 -15.46 -9.89 9.39
C ASP A 31 -14.10 -10.50 9.75
N LEU A 32 -13.95 -10.91 11.02
CA LEU A 32 -12.74 -11.56 11.51
C LEU A 32 -12.58 -12.97 10.94
N HIS A 33 -13.67 -13.73 10.78
CA HIS A 33 -13.65 -15.05 10.13
C HIS A 33 -13.36 -14.99 8.63
N SER A 34 -13.63 -13.87 7.98
CA SER A 34 -13.33 -13.68 6.56
C SER A 34 -11.82 -13.62 6.28
N ILE A 35 -10.99 -13.49 7.32
CA ILE A 35 -9.53 -13.51 7.21
C ILE A 35 -9.05 -14.97 7.30
N PRO A 36 -8.41 -15.51 6.25
CA PRO A 36 -8.00 -16.93 6.20
C PRO A 36 -7.10 -17.40 7.34
N SER A 37 -6.35 -16.47 7.95
CA SER A 37 -5.44 -16.75 9.07
C SER A 37 -6.08 -16.58 10.45
N ILE A 38 -7.35 -16.17 10.54
CA ILE A 38 -8.06 -15.93 11.80
C ILE A 38 -9.14 -16.99 11.97
N GLY A 39 -8.82 -18.01 12.77
CA GLY A 39 -9.80 -19.01 13.19
C GLY A 39 -10.77 -18.48 14.26
N PRO A 40 -11.83 -19.26 14.58
CA PRO A 40 -12.88 -18.84 15.52
C PRO A 40 -12.39 -18.51 16.92
N VAL A 41 -11.31 -19.17 17.39
CA VAL A 41 -10.69 -18.92 18.69
C VAL A 41 -9.97 -17.56 18.73
N LEU A 42 -9.36 -17.16 17.60
CA LEU A 42 -8.70 -15.85 17.47
C LEU A 42 -9.75 -14.75 17.36
N ALA A 43 -10.77 -14.95 16.53
CA ALA A 43 -11.87 -14.00 16.38
C ALA A 43 -12.57 -13.72 17.72
N SER A 44 -12.89 -14.75 18.51
CA SER A 44 -13.46 -14.57 19.85
C SER A 44 -12.50 -13.84 20.79
N SER A 45 -11.20 -14.17 20.75
CA SER A 45 -10.19 -13.51 21.60
C SER A 45 -10.04 -12.01 21.27
N ILE A 46 -10.16 -11.63 20.00
CA ILE A 46 -10.15 -10.22 19.55
C ILE A 46 -11.37 -9.52 20.12
N VAL A 47 -12.56 -10.04 19.86
CA VAL A 47 -13.83 -9.45 20.30
C VAL A 47 -13.90 -9.34 21.82
N ASP A 48 -13.48 -10.38 22.55
CA ASP A 48 -13.44 -10.37 24.02
C ASP A 48 -12.42 -9.35 24.56
N TYR A 49 -11.28 -9.20 23.89
CA TYR A 49 -10.28 -8.22 24.29
C TYR A 49 -10.79 -6.79 24.13
N PHE A 50 -11.46 -6.50 23.01
CA PHE A 50 -12.02 -5.19 22.70
C PHE A 50 -13.30 -4.86 23.49
N ASN A 51 -14.10 -5.87 23.85
CA ASN A 51 -15.25 -5.72 24.75
C ASN A 51 -14.87 -5.63 26.24
N ASN A 52 -13.61 -5.91 26.60
CA ASN A 52 -13.17 -5.82 27.98
C ASN A 52 -12.91 -4.35 28.37
N HIS A 53 -13.70 -3.86 29.31
CA HIS A 53 -13.66 -2.48 29.79
C HIS A 53 -12.30 -2.05 30.39
N GLU A 54 -11.52 -2.99 30.96
CA GLU A 54 -10.16 -2.70 31.44
C GLU A 54 -9.18 -2.51 30.28
N ASN A 55 -9.33 -3.29 29.21
CA ASN A 55 -8.52 -3.12 28.00
C ASN A 55 -8.88 -1.83 27.26
N GLN A 56 -10.17 -1.47 27.20
CA GLN A 56 -10.62 -0.20 26.65
C GLN A 56 -10.02 1.00 27.40
N LYS A 57 -9.94 0.95 28.74
CA LYS A 57 -9.25 1.99 29.53
C LYS A 57 -7.77 2.09 29.19
N VAL A 58 -7.10 0.96 28.96
CA VAL A 58 -5.68 0.94 28.56
C VAL A 58 -5.51 1.53 27.16
N LEU A 59 -6.36 1.15 26.21
CA LEU A 59 -6.37 1.69 24.86
C LEU A 59 -6.63 3.20 24.85
N MET A 60 -7.60 3.67 25.64
CA MET A 60 -7.91 5.10 25.78
C MET A 60 -6.74 5.86 26.40
N LYS A 61 -6.06 5.31 27.40
CA LYS A 61 -4.84 5.90 27.98
C LYS A 61 -3.70 5.99 26.96
N LEU A 62 -3.53 4.97 26.11
CA LEU A 62 -2.52 4.97 25.05
C LEU A 62 -2.84 5.98 23.95
N GLN A 63 -4.12 6.10 23.55
CA GLN A 63 -4.59 7.13 22.60
C GLN A 63 -4.38 8.53 23.16
N VAL A 64 -4.77 8.78 24.41
CA VAL A 64 -4.57 10.09 25.09
C VAL A 64 -3.09 10.41 25.28
N ALA A 65 -2.24 9.39 25.44
CA ALA A 65 -0.79 9.54 25.52
C ALA A 65 -0.11 9.80 24.15
N GLY A 66 -0.87 9.92 23.06
CA GLY A 66 -0.33 10.21 21.73
C GLY A 66 0.39 9.03 21.07
N VAL A 67 0.14 7.79 21.53
CA VAL A 67 0.65 6.60 20.85
C VAL A 67 -0.06 6.50 19.51
N ASN A 68 0.68 6.59 18.41
CA ASN A 68 0.19 6.48 17.04
C ASN A 68 -0.54 5.14 16.84
N THR A 69 -1.86 5.12 17.00
CA THR A 69 -2.74 3.96 16.74
C THR A 69 -3.25 3.91 15.30
N VAL A 70 -2.78 4.85 14.48
CA VAL A 70 -3.09 4.95 13.06
C VAL A 70 -1.83 4.47 12.34
N GLN A 71 -1.93 3.34 11.64
CA GLN A 71 -0.99 3.10 10.57
C GLN A 71 -1.20 4.26 9.60
N GLU A 72 -0.20 5.14 9.44
CA GLU A 72 -0.27 6.24 8.49
C GLU A 72 -0.79 5.67 7.18
N GLN A 73 -2.04 5.98 6.86
CA GLN A 73 -2.59 5.70 5.56
C GLN A 73 -1.60 6.34 4.60
N LYS A 74 -0.97 5.52 3.74
CA LYS A 74 -0.58 6.08 2.45
C LYS A 74 -1.89 6.56 1.87
N VAL A 75 -2.12 7.86 2.03
CA VAL A 75 -3.24 8.60 1.46
C VAL A 75 -3.44 8.01 0.09
N GLN A 76 -4.54 7.28 -0.08
CA GLN A 76 -5.05 6.98 -1.41
C GLN A 76 -5.40 8.36 -1.93
N SER A 77 -4.46 8.96 -2.64
CA SER A 77 -4.66 10.22 -3.31
C SER A 77 -5.95 10.05 -4.12
N GLU A 78 -6.94 10.92 -3.86
CA GLU A 78 -8.29 10.86 -4.48
C GLU A 78 -8.26 10.88 -6.01
N ASN A 79 -7.08 11.09 -6.59
CA ASN A 79 -6.75 10.98 -8.00
C ASN A 79 -6.06 9.64 -8.31
N GLN A 80 -6.84 8.56 -8.47
CA GLN A 80 -6.38 7.32 -9.12
C GLN A 80 -6.24 7.50 -10.65
N ILE A 81 -5.53 8.55 -11.08
CA ILE A 81 -5.37 8.90 -12.50
C ILE A 81 -4.66 7.78 -13.27
N LEU A 82 -3.89 6.93 -12.56
CA LEU A 82 -3.10 5.85 -13.14
C LEU A 82 -3.70 4.46 -12.95
N GLU A 83 -4.96 4.34 -12.52
CA GLU A 83 -5.59 3.03 -12.33
C GLU A 83 -5.50 2.18 -13.61
N GLY A 84 -4.92 0.98 -13.49
CA GLY A 84 -4.75 0.04 -14.60
C GLY A 84 -3.61 0.38 -15.57
N ILE A 85 -2.94 1.53 -15.44
CA ILE A 85 -1.83 1.93 -16.29
C ILE A 85 -0.53 1.28 -15.78
N ARG A 86 0.20 0.60 -16.68
CA ARG A 86 1.46 -0.07 -16.34
C ARG A 86 2.68 0.69 -16.83
N PHE A 87 3.57 0.99 -15.90
CA PHE A 87 4.82 1.70 -16.10
C PHE A 87 6.02 0.76 -15.93
N VAL A 88 7.02 0.93 -16.78
CA VAL A 88 8.36 0.35 -16.61
C VAL A 88 9.34 1.51 -16.42
N VAL A 89 10.30 1.35 -15.51
CA VAL A 89 11.32 2.37 -15.23
C VAL A 89 12.67 1.84 -15.64
N THR A 90 13.40 2.58 -16.48
CA THR A 90 14.75 2.23 -16.95
C THR A 90 15.70 3.43 -16.92
N GLY A 91 17.00 3.15 -16.83
CA GLY A 91 18.03 4.18 -16.74
C GLY A 91 18.20 4.78 -15.34
N THR A 92 19.07 5.77 -15.26
CA THR A 92 19.36 6.56 -14.06
C THR A 92 18.54 7.84 -14.08
N LEU A 93 17.54 7.89 -13.22
CA LEU A 93 16.71 9.07 -12.99
C LEU A 93 17.53 10.16 -12.26
N VAL A 94 17.31 11.44 -12.57
CA VAL A 94 18.09 12.56 -12.01
C VAL A 94 17.40 13.15 -10.79
N ASN A 95 16.07 13.25 -10.82
CA ASN A 95 15.27 13.89 -9.79
C ASN A 95 14.70 12.90 -8.76
N PHE A 96 14.52 11.63 -9.13
CA PHE A 96 13.97 10.60 -8.26
C PHE A 96 14.83 9.36 -8.22
N SER A 97 14.83 8.64 -7.10
CA SER A 97 15.27 7.25 -7.11
C SER A 97 14.22 6.38 -7.81
N ARG A 98 14.66 5.25 -8.36
CA ARG A 98 13.77 4.25 -8.97
C ARG A 98 12.67 3.82 -7.99
N SER A 99 12.98 3.72 -6.70
CA SER A 99 12.01 3.34 -5.66
C SER A 99 10.98 4.44 -5.40
N GLU A 100 11.38 5.71 -5.42
CA GLU A 100 10.48 6.85 -5.22
C GLU A 100 9.48 6.99 -6.35
N ILE A 101 9.93 6.91 -7.61
CA ILE A 101 9.01 7.02 -8.75
C ILE A 101 8.03 5.84 -8.76
N GLN A 102 8.50 4.63 -8.41
CA GLN A 102 7.63 3.47 -8.31
C GLN A 102 6.61 3.60 -7.18
N ALA A 103 7.00 4.20 -6.06
CA ALA A 103 6.09 4.50 -4.97
C ALA A 103 5.04 5.54 -5.38
N LYS A 104 5.45 6.57 -6.15
CA LYS A 104 4.54 7.60 -6.68
C LYS A 104 3.53 7.02 -7.67
N ILE A 105 3.98 6.21 -8.62
CA ILE A 105 3.11 5.47 -9.55
C ILE A 105 2.08 4.64 -8.77
N ARG A 106 2.53 3.87 -7.77
CA ARG A 106 1.64 3.06 -6.93
C ARG A 106 0.67 3.91 -6.11
N ASN A 107 1.09 5.07 -5.62
CA ASN A 107 0.23 5.98 -4.86
C ASN A 107 -0.90 6.57 -5.71
N LEU A 108 -0.64 6.77 -7.01
CA LEU A 108 -1.61 7.23 -8.01
C LEU A 108 -2.48 6.09 -8.60
N GLY A 109 -2.37 4.87 -8.09
CA GLY A 109 -3.13 3.70 -8.57
C GLY A 109 -2.49 2.91 -9.72
N GLY A 110 -1.30 3.32 -10.17
CA GLY A 110 -0.57 2.70 -11.27
C GLY A 110 0.20 1.44 -10.90
N LEU A 111 0.47 0.61 -11.91
CA LEU A 111 1.22 -0.64 -11.79
C LEU A 111 2.65 -0.46 -12.27
N THR A 112 3.64 -0.88 -11.48
CA THR A 112 5.05 -0.85 -11.88
C THR A 112 5.54 -2.23 -12.31
N SER A 113 6.37 -2.30 -13.34
CA SER A 113 7.00 -3.54 -13.80
C SER A 113 8.46 -3.36 -14.16
N ASN A 114 9.20 -4.47 -14.12
CA ASN A 114 10.63 -4.49 -14.44
C ASN A 114 10.91 -4.91 -15.89
N SER A 115 9.89 -5.41 -16.60
CA SER A 115 9.99 -5.92 -17.96
C SER A 115 8.94 -5.27 -18.83
N ILE A 116 9.30 -4.97 -20.08
CA ILE A 116 8.36 -4.49 -21.07
C ILE A 116 7.62 -5.70 -21.62
N SER A 117 6.30 -5.64 -21.54
CA SER A 117 5.38 -6.61 -22.11
C SER A 117 4.35 -5.87 -22.96
N GLY A 118 3.57 -6.58 -23.78
CA GLY A 118 2.45 -6.00 -24.53
C GLY A 118 1.33 -5.39 -23.67
N LYS A 119 1.43 -5.49 -22.33
CA LYS A 119 0.53 -4.84 -21.36
C LYS A 119 1.13 -3.56 -20.75
N THR A 120 2.29 -3.13 -21.23
CA THR A 120 2.98 -1.93 -20.71
C THR A 120 2.47 -0.73 -21.49
N ASN A 121 2.09 0.33 -20.78
CA ASN A 121 1.59 1.55 -21.40
C ASN A 121 2.74 2.54 -21.60
N TYR A 122 3.56 2.71 -20.54
CA TYR A 122 4.62 3.71 -20.52
C TYR A 122 5.96 3.15 -20.07
N LEU A 123 7.03 3.63 -20.69
CA LEU A 123 8.41 3.45 -20.26
C LEU A 123 8.95 4.80 -19.77
N ILE A 124 9.24 4.90 -18.48
CA ILE A 124 9.97 6.05 -17.93
C ILE A 124 11.46 5.82 -18.16
N ALA A 125 12.06 6.64 -19.04
CA ALA A 125 13.46 6.56 -19.41
C ALA A 125 14.27 7.68 -18.75
N GLY A 126 15.16 7.31 -17.83
CA GLY A 126 16.19 8.19 -17.27
C GLY A 126 17.46 8.23 -18.14
N GLY A 127 18.53 8.84 -17.64
CA GLY A 127 19.85 8.87 -18.28
C GLY A 127 20.41 7.47 -18.51
N ASN A 128 21.02 7.23 -19.67
CA ASN A 128 21.47 5.90 -20.14
C ASN A 128 20.41 4.78 -20.00
N PRO A 129 19.25 4.90 -20.65
CA PRO A 129 18.14 3.96 -20.52
C PRO A 129 18.39 2.59 -21.19
N GLY A 130 19.46 2.47 -21.97
CA GLY A 130 19.97 1.21 -22.53
C GLY A 130 19.01 0.51 -23.48
N SER A 131 19.14 -0.82 -23.59
CA SER A 131 18.41 -1.67 -24.56
C SER A 131 16.89 -1.72 -24.37
N LYS A 132 16.36 -1.17 -23.26
CA LYS A 132 14.91 -1.14 -22.99
C LYS A 132 14.16 -0.09 -23.83
N ILE A 133 14.84 0.95 -24.33
CA ILE A 133 14.22 1.89 -25.29
C ILE A 133 13.79 1.14 -26.55
N SER A 134 14.69 0.34 -27.11
CA SER A 134 14.43 -0.40 -28.34
C SER A 134 13.30 -1.42 -28.15
N GLU A 135 13.21 -2.04 -26.97
CA GLU A 135 12.14 -2.98 -26.62
C GLU A 135 10.78 -2.28 -26.47
N ALA A 136 10.75 -1.05 -25.93
CA ALA A 136 9.53 -0.24 -25.83
C ALA A 136 9.03 0.19 -27.22
N SER A 137 9.92 0.71 -28.08
CA SER A 137 9.56 1.06 -29.46
C SER A 137 8.98 -0.13 -30.23
N ASN A 138 9.54 -1.33 -30.05
CA ASN A 138 9.05 -2.55 -30.71
C ASN A 138 7.65 -2.99 -30.25
N HIS A 139 7.29 -2.68 -29.00
CA HIS A 139 5.98 -3.01 -28.43
C HIS A 139 4.96 -1.88 -28.53
N GLY A 140 5.32 -0.75 -29.17
CA GLY A 140 4.45 0.43 -29.26
C GLY A 140 4.20 1.09 -27.90
N VAL A 141 5.13 0.94 -26.96
CA VAL A 141 5.04 1.52 -25.62
C VAL A 141 5.53 2.96 -25.67
N GLU A 142 4.77 3.87 -25.07
CA GLU A 142 5.11 5.29 -25.06
C GLU A 142 6.30 5.53 -24.12
N ILE A 143 7.31 6.25 -24.60
CA ILE A 143 8.53 6.52 -23.84
C ILE A 143 8.45 7.95 -23.34
N ILE A 144 8.46 8.12 -22.02
CA ILE A 144 8.37 9.42 -21.35
C ILE A 144 9.59 9.62 -20.45
N SER A 145 9.99 10.87 -20.25
CA SER A 145 11.00 11.24 -19.26
C SER A 145 10.40 11.31 -17.85
N GLU A 146 11.26 11.43 -16.83
CA GLU A 146 10.80 11.66 -15.45
C GLU A 146 10.08 13.00 -15.27
N GLN A 147 10.42 14.02 -16.08
CA GLN A 147 9.74 15.31 -16.07
C GLN A 147 8.35 15.20 -16.70
N GLU A 148 8.23 14.56 -17.87
CA GLU A 148 6.92 14.33 -18.49
C GLU A 148 6.01 13.48 -17.61
N PHE A 149 6.57 12.49 -16.89
CA PHE A 149 5.83 11.76 -15.88
C PHE A 149 5.29 12.70 -14.80
N MET A 150 6.04 13.71 -14.34
CA MET A 150 5.53 14.67 -13.36
C MET A 150 4.42 15.56 -13.96
N GLU A 151 4.62 16.06 -15.18
CA GLU A 151 3.67 16.93 -15.87
C GLU A 151 2.31 16.27 -16.13
N LEU A 152 2.27 14.94 -16.29
CA LEU A 152 1.04 14.17 -16.44
C LEU A 152 0.11 14.24 -15.22
N PHE A 153 0.60 14.60 -14.02
CA PHE A 153 -0.19 14.58 -12.78
C PHE A 153 -0.18 15.90 -11.98
N ASP A 154 0.56 16.91 -12.43
CA ASP A 154 0.62 18.24 -11.81
C ASP A 154 -0.43 19.23 -12.39
N SER A 155 -1.50 18.73 -13.04
CA SER A 155 -2.63 19.54 -13.58
C SER A 155 -3.94 19.36 -12.81
#